data_AF-A0A2A5SZG0-F1
#
_entry.id   AF-A0A2A5SZG0-F1
#
_cell.length_a   1.000
_cell.length_b   1.000
_cell.length_c   1.000
_cell.angle_alpha   90.00
_cell.angle_beta   90.00
_cell.angle_gamma   90.00
#
_symmetry.space_group_name_H-M   'P 1'
#
loop_
_entity.id
_entity.type
_entity.pdbx_description
1 polymer ?
#
loop_
_entity_poly.entity_id
_entity_poly.type
_entity_poly.pdbx_seq_one_letter_code
_entity_poly.pdbx_strand_id
1 'polypeptide(L)'
;MLNILNLKAAPSASDLLQAIKTIQQMNNENTRSVPSNAPLKFIPKRWKPLVLINGLIDRHYYEICALTQLKAALQSGDIYIIGSR
;
A
#
# COMPACT_ATOMS: atom_id res chain seq x y z
N MET A 1 -17.53 2.02 -1.12
CA MET A 1 -17.45 1.97 0.35
C MET A 1 -16.01 1.64 0.76
N LEU A 2 -15.16 2.66 0.80
CA LEU A 2 -13.90 2.79 1.54
C LEU A 2 -13.69 4.30 1.58
N ASN A 3 -14.38 4.95 2.52
CA ASN A 3 -14.38 6.41 2.63
C ASN A 3 -12.95 6.86 3.00
N ILE A 4 -12.28 7.45 2.01
CA ILE A 4 -11.11 8.32 2.05
C ILE A 4 -10.47 8.43 3.44
N LEU A 5 -9.52 7.55 3.73
CA LEU A 5 -8.58 7.74 4.84
C LEU A 5 -7.61 8.85 4.42
N ASN A 6 -7.75 10.04 5.01
CA ASN A 6 -6.78 11.14 4.83
C ASN A 6 -5.49 10.80 5.59
N LEU A 7 -4.64 9.97 4.99
CA LEU A 7 -3.34 9.60 5.54
C LEU A 7 -2.33 10.72 5.24
N LYS A 8 -1.58 11.15 6.25
CA LYS A 8 -0.33 11.89 6.06
C LYS A 8 0.82 11.01 6.53
N ALA A 9 1.85 10.93 5.70
CA ALA A 9 3.03 10.13 5.95
C ALA A 9 4.24 11.05 6.10
N ALA A 10 5.18 10.68 6.95
CA ALA A 10 6.53 11.22 6.90
C ALA A 10 7.16 10.96 5.51
N PRO A 11 8.19 11.73 5.09
CA PRO A 11 8.85 11.54 3.79
C PRO A 11 9.33 10.10 3.56
N SER A 12 9.71 9.42 4.65
CA SER A 12 10.11 8.01 4.72
C SER A 12 9.01 7.01 4.35
N ALA A 13 7.73 7.39 4.48
CA ALA A 13 6.58 6.54 4.23
C ALA A 13 5.74 6.98 3.01
N SER A 14 6.33 7.84 2.16
CA SER A 14 5.71 8.34 0.92
C SER A 14 5.43 7.22 -0.09
N ASP A 15 6.34 6.26 -0.25
CA ASP A 15 6.16 5.07 -1.10
C ASP A 15 4.96 4.21 -0.66
N LEU A 16 4.77 4.04 0.66
CA LEU A 16 3.66 3.29 1.23
C LEU A 16 2.32 4.01 1.02
N LEU A 17 2.32 5.33 1.15
CA LEU A 17 1.13 6.13 0.91
C LEU A 17 0.72 6.12 -0.56
N GLN A 18 1.69 6.15 -1.48
CA GLN A 18 1.41 5.95 -2.91
C GLN A 18 0.83 4.55 -3.17
N ALA A 19 1.38 3.50 -2.54
CA ALA A 19 0.87 2.13 -2.69
C ALA A 19 -0.61 2.02 -2.30
N ILE A 20 -0.98 2.62 -1.17
CA ILE A 20 -2.35 2.63 -0.66
C ILE A 20 -3.28 3.40 -1.62
N LYS A 21 -2.83 4.53 -2.16
CA LYS A 21 -3.59 5.27 -3.18
C LYS A 21 -3.81 4.44 -4.44
N THR A 22 -2.79 3.72 -4.90
CA THR A 22 -2.92 2.80 -6.03
C THR A 22 -3.96 1.71 -5.75
N ILE A 23 -3.93 1.10 -4.55
CA ILE A 23 -4.94 0.09 -4.16
C ILE A 23 -6.35 0.70 -4.09
N GLN A 24 -6.50 1.91 -3.54
CA GLN A 24 -7.79 2.61 -3.51
C GLN A 24 -8.32 2.89 -4.91
N GLN A 25 -7.45 3.35 -5.81
CA GLN A 25 -7.80 3.58 -7.21
C GLN A 25 -8.22 2.27 -7.88
N MET A 26 -7.46 1.18 -7.70
CA MET A 26 -7.81 -0.13 -8.24
C MET A 26 -9.14 -0.67 -7.70
N ASN A 27 -9.44 -0.39 -6.42
CA ASN A 27 -10.73 -0.74 -5.81
C ASN A 27 -11.88 0.09 -6.40
N ASN A 28 -11.67 1.38 -6.65
CA ASN A 28 -12.66 2.25 -7.29
C ASN A 28 -12.90 1.86 -8.76
N GLU A 29 -11.85 1.50 -9.47
CA GLU A 29 -11.89 1.09 -10.87
C GLU A 29 -12.29 -0.38 -11.07
N ASN A 30 -12.44 -1.17 -10.00
CA ASN A 30 -12.66 -2.63 -10.04
C ASN A 30 -11.63 -3.39 -10.92
N THR A 31 -10.40 -2.88 -11.01
CA THR A 31 -9.36 -3.44 -11.86
C THR A 31 -8.62 -4.57 -11.16
N ARG A 32 -8.75 -5.81 -11.65
CA ARG A 32 -8.07 -6.98 -11.04
C ARG A 32 -6.55 -6.95 -11.15
N SER A 33 -5.98 -6.17 -12.06
CA SER A 33 -4.54 -6.11 -12.31
C SER A 33 -3.90 -4.96 -11.53
N VAL A 34 -2.84 -5.27 -10.79
CA VAL A 34 -1.96 -4.22 -10.23
C VAL A 34 -1.16 -3.61 -11.38
N PRO A 35 -1.14 -2.27 -11.53
CA PRO A 35 -0.36 -1.63 -12.57
C PRO A 35 1.13 -1.90 -12.35
N SER A 36 1.89 -2.11 -13.43
CA SER A 36 3.34 -2.32 -13.37
C SER A 36 4.11 -1.14 -12.77
N ASN A 37 3.46 0.04 -12.73
CA ASN A 37 3.97 1.25 -12.09
C ASN A 37 3.67 1.33 -10.58
N ALA A 38 3.12 0.27 -9.99
CA ALA A 38 2.86 0.24 -8.55
C ALA A 38 4.18 0.29 -7.76
N PRO A 39 4.25 1.08 -6.68
CA PRO A 39 5.48 1.19 -5.89
C PRO A 39 5.80 -0.14 -5.21
N LEU A 40 6.98 -0.70 -5.47
CA LEU A 40 7.44 -1.94 -4.83
C LEU A 40 8.47 -1.69 -3.71
N LYS A 41 8.84 -0.43 -3.48
CA LYS A 41 9.91 -0.04 -2.54
C LYS A 41 9.52 -0.29 -1.07
N PHE A 42 8.25 -0.13 -0.72
CA PHE A 42 7.76 -0.39 0.64
C PHE A 42 7.73 -1.88 1.00
N ILE A 43 7.83 -2.78 0.00
CA ILE A 43 7.71 -4.23 0.20
C ILE A 43 9.01 -4.77 0.81
N PRO A 44 8.96 -5.41 2.00
CA PRO A 44 10.14 -6.03 2.59
C PRO A 44 10.69 -7.14 1.69
N LYS A 45 12.01 -7.33 1.67
CA LYS A 45 12.67 -8.36 0.84
C LYS A 45 12.07 -9.76 1.01
N ARG A 46 11.62 -10.10 2.22
CA ARG A 46 10.95 -11.37 2.54
C ARG A 46 9.62 -11.56 1.79
N TRP A 47 8.90 -10.48 1.52
CA TRP A 47 7.60 -10.51 0.84
C TRP A 47 7.72 -10.37 -0.67
N LYS A 48 8.81 -9.82 -1.20
CA LYS A 48 9.04 -9.68 -2.65
C LYS A 48 8.77 -10.97 -3.45
N PRO A 49 9.25 -12.17 -3.08
CA PRO A 49 8.95 -13.39 -3.85
C PRO A 49 7.48 -13.84 -3.77
N LEU A 50 6.71 -13.37 -2.77
CA LEU A 50 5.27 -13.65 -2.65
C LEU A 50 4.44 -12.66 -3.47
N VAL A 51 4.89 -11.40 -3.51
CA VAL A 51 4.20 -10.33 -4.22
C VAL A 51 4.54 -10.33 -5.71
N LEU A 52 5.77 -10.67 -6.08
CA LEU A 52 6.25 -10.73 -7.47
C LEU A 52 6.39 -12.18 -7.90
N ILE A 53 5.45 -12.65 -8.70
CA ILE A 53 5.43 -14.00 -9.26
C ILE A 53 5.64 -13.88 -10.76
N ASN A 54 6.77 -14.37 -11.27
CA ASN A 54 7.12 -14.33 -12.70
C ASN A 54 7.05 -12.92 -13.33
N GLY A 55 7.37 -11.87 -12.55
CA GLY A 55 7.31 -10.47 -13.00
C GLY A 55 5.91 -9.85 -12.96
N LEU A 56 4.89 -10.61 -12.55
CA LEU A 56 3.54 -10.12 -12.28
C LEU A 56 3.39 -9.83 -10.79
N ILE A 57 2.67 -8.75 -10.48
CA ILE A 57 2.35 -8.40 -9.10
C ILE A 57 1.06 -9.11 -8.72
N ASP A 58 1.13 -9.98 -7.72
CA ASP A 58 -0.06 -10.59 -7.12
C ASP A 58 -0.79 -9.54 -6.29
N ARG A 59 -2.03 -9.25 -6.70
CA ARG A 59 -2.88 -8.23 -6.07
C ARG A 59 -3.13 -8.53 -4.58
N HIS A 60 -3.44 -9.78 -4.23
CA HIS A 60 -3.79 -10.13 -2.86
C HIS A 60 -2.58 -9.97 -1.94
N TYR A 61 -1.42 -10.48 -2.35
CA TYR A 61 -0.20 -10.32 -1.56
C TYR A 61 0.27 -8.87 -1.50
N TYR A 62 0.10 -8.11 -2.57
CA TYR A 62 0.40 -6.68 -2.60
C TYR A 62 -0.48 -5.89 -1.60
N GLU A 63 -1.78 -6.16 -1.57
CA GLU A 63 -2.71 -5.54 -0.62
C GLU A 63 -2.40 -5.93 0.83
N ILE A 64 -2.19 -7.22 1.11
CA ILE A 64 -1.84 -7.70 2.46
C ILE A 64 -0.53 -7.06 2.93
N CYS A 65 0.47 -6.98 2.06
CA CYS A 65 1.75 -6.35 2.36
C CYS A 65 1.57 -4.85 2.67
N ALA A 66 0.79 -4.14 1.85
CA ALA A 66 0.53 -2.71 2.04
C ALA A 66 -0.21 -2.44 3.36
N LEU A 67 -1.21 -3.26 3.72
CA LEU A 67 -1.94 -3.15 4.98
C LEU A 67 -1.06 -3.48 6.19
N THR A 68 -0.22 -4.51 6.08
CA THR A 68 0.71 -4.88 7.15
C THR A 68 1.73 -3.77 7.39
N GLN A 69 2.27 -3.19 6.32
CA GLN A 69 3.22 -2.10 6.40
C GLN A 69 2.57 -0.81 6.89
N LEU A 70 1.32 -0.54 6.51
CA LEU A 70 0.52 0.56 7.04
C LEU A 70 0.30 0.42 8.54
N LYS A 71 -0.05 -0.78 9.02
CA LYS A 71 -0.19 -1.06 10.45
C LYS A 71 1.14 -0.82 11.19
N ALA A 72 2.26 -1.27 10.64
CA ALA A 72 3.57 -1.06 11.23
C ALA A 72 3.94 0.43 11.29
N ALA A 73 3.68 1.19 10.22
CA ALA A 73 3.94 2.62 10.15
C ALA A 73 3.02 3.46 11.07
N LEU A 74 1.78 3.00 11.30
CA LEU A 74 0.88 3.58 12.29
C LEU A 74 1.37 3.32 13.72
N GLN A 75 1.96 2.14 13.98
CA GLN A 75 2.53 1.80 15.29
C GLN A 75 3.85 2.52 15.58
N SER A 76 4.68 2.76 14.57
CA SER A 76 5.93 3.52 14.72
C SER A 76 5.72 5.03 14.80
N GLY A 77 4.53 5.52 14.41
CA GLY A 77 4.23 6.95 14.29
C GLY A 77 4.73 7.59 12.99
N ASP A 78 5.26 6.80 12.05
CA ASP A 78 5.72 7.27 10.72
C ASP A 78 4.55 7.67 9.79
N ILE A 79 3.38 7.09 10.01
CA ILE A 79 2.12 7.48 9.36
C ILE A 79 1.12 7.87 10.43
N TYR A 80 0.42 8.97 10.20
CA TYR A 80 -0.70 9.40 11.03
C TYR A 80 -1.93 9.65 10.16
N ILE A 81 -3.09 9.24 10.67
CA ILE A 81 -4.38 9.50 10.03
C ILE A 81 -4.79 10.93 10.41
N ILE A 82 -4.95 11.80 9.43
CA ILE A 82 -5.59 13.10 9.64
C ILE A 82 -7.10 12.84 9.64
N GLY A 83 -7.74 13.01 10.80
CA GLY A 83 -9.18 12.80 10.91
C GLY A 83 -9.64 12.22 12.24
N SER A 84 -8.78 12.10 13.24
CA SER A 84 -9.24 11.97 14.63
C SER A 84 -9.53 13.36 15.19
N ARG A 85 -10.70 13.90 14.86
CA ARG A 85 -11.38 14.91 15.65
C ARG A 85 -12.89 14.79 15.46
#